data_AF-A0A368H949-F1
#
_entry.id   AF-A0A368H949-F1
#
_cell.length_a   1.000
_cell.length_b   1.000
_cell.length_c   1.000
_cell.angle_alpha   90.00
_cell.angle_beta   90.00
_cell.angle_gamma   90.00
#
_symmetry.space_group_name_H-M   'P 1'
#
loop_
_entity.id
_entity.type
_entity.pdbx_description
1 polymer ?
#
loop_
_entity_poly.entity_id
_entity_poly.type
_entity_poly.pdbx_seq_one_letter_code
_entity_poly.pdbx_strand_id
1 'polypeptide(L)'
;MHEMNVFENFVDYPPVYLTLMHMTCLYSIPLFMAAVYCITTSSPKKLASFLWFLLMHNCISFMSDIVLSAGITPVLYIPVLGGYPCGFLKLFGVPSISMLPTAFLLQLSTMLSVVLLFYLRYDAILLEHHRMKGKRPYVLFIFGLIQLITMVTTPILVHFITPDQDVAKKSLIEVCLLIRSTYWIVVQETGTVVIKRALQPEKMN
;
A
#
# COMPACT_ATOMS: atom_id res chain seq x y z
N MET A 1 -31.86 16.76 13.48
CA MET A 1 -31.13 15.50 13.30
C MET A 1 -30.55 15.56 11.88
N HIS A 2 -29.30 15.99 11.73
CA HIS A 2 -28.66 16.11 10.41
C HIS A 2 -27.90 14.80 10.18
N GLU A 3 -28.28 14.03 9.16
CA GLU A 3 -27.52 12.85 8.73
C GLU A 3 -26.07 13.29 8.46
N MET A 4 -25.14 12.80 9.27
CA MET A 4 -23.74 13.08 9.07
C MET A 4 -23.26 12.16 7.96
N ASN A 5 -23.29 12.64 6.72
CA ASN A 5 -22.60 11.99 5.64
C ASN A 5 -21.10 12.18 5.87
N VAL A 6 -20.45 11.18 6.50
CA VAL A 6 -18.97 11.14 6.62
C VAL A 6 -18.31 11.35 5.26
N PHE A 7 -19.02 11.00 4.19
CA PHE A 7 -18.63 11.13 2.80
C PHE A 7 -18.99 12.49 2.13
N GLU A 8 -19.60 13.44 2.83
CA GLU A 8 -20.14 14.68 2.23
C GLU A 8 -19.07 15.56 1.59
N ASN A 9 -17.84 15.52 2.12
CA ASN A 9 -16.68 16.23 1.56
C ASN A 9 -15.73 15.31 0.78
N PHE A 10 -16.08 14.02 0.63
CA PHE A 10 -15.25 13.09 -0.12
C PHE A 10 -15.59 13.18 -1.60
N VAL A 11 -14.60 13.63 -2.36
CA VAL A 11 -14.68 13.59 -3.82
C VAL A 11 -14.29 12.17 -4.23
N ASP A 12 -15.28 11.33 -4.57
CA ASP A 12 -15.06 9.96 -5.04
C ASP A 12 -14.23 9.90 -6.33
N TYR A 13 -14.25 10.99 -7.10
CA TYR A 13 -13.50 11.15 -8.34
C TYR A 13 -12.72 12.47 -8.34
N PRO A 14 -11.59 12.56 -7.62
CA PRO A 14 -10.82 13.79 -7.51
C PRO A 14 -10.02 14.02 -8.82
N PRO A 15 -10.41 14.97 -9.69
CA PRO A 15 -9.87 15.05 -11.05
C PRO A 15 -8.38 15.44 -11.06
N VAL A 16 -7.97 16.32 -10.14
CA VAL A 16 -6.57 16.75 -10.02
C VAL A 16 -5.67 15.59 -9.63
N TYR A 17 -6.06 14.81 -8.62
CA TYR A 17 -5.30 13.64 -8.17
C TYR A 17 -5.16 12.59 -9.27
N LEU A 18 -6.26 12.25 -9.95
CA LEU A 18 -6.25 11.28 -11.04
C LEU A 18 -5.38 11.75 -12.20
N THR A 19 -5.45 13.04 -12.55
CA THR A 19 -4.61 13.62 -13.59
C THR A 19 -3.13 13.52 -13.21
N LEU A 20 -2.77 13.86 -11.96
CA LEU A 20 -1.40 13.76 -11.48
C LEU A 20 -0.89 12.31 -11.54
N MET A 21 -1.69 11.34 -11.10
CA MET A 21 -1.31 9.91 -11.16
C MET A 21 -1.10 9.43 -12.60
N HIS A 22 -1.96 9.82 -13.54
CA HIS A 22 -1.74 9.48 -14.95
C HIS A 22 -0.49 10.16 -15.52
N MET A 23 -0.19 11.39 -15.12
CA MET A 23 1.03 12.09 -15.53
C MET A 23 2.29 11.46 -14.94
N THR A 24 2.26 10.96 -13.70
CA THR A 24 3.40 10.22 -13.14
C THR A 24 3.65 8.94 -13.94
N CYS A 25 2.59 8.22 -14.36
CA CYS A 25 2.73 7.06 -15.24
C CYS A 25 3.46 7.41 -16.55
N LEU A 26 3.08 8.53 -17.19
CA LEU A 26 3.69 8.97 -18.44
C LEU A 26 5.19 9.27 -18.28
N TYR A 27 5.58 9.86 -17.15
CA TYR A 27 6.98 10.13 -16.81
C TYR A 27 7.76 8.89 -16.39
N SER A 28 7.14 7.92 -15.71
CA SER A 28 7.79 6.70 -15.26
C SER A 28 8.20 5.79 -16.41
N ILE A 29 7.40 5.70 -17.49
CA ILE A 29 7.70 4.84 -18.65
C ILE A 29 9.11 5.05 -19.22
N PRO A 30 9.53 6.28 -19.61
CA PRO A 30 10.87 6.49 -20.15
C PRO A 30 11.97 6.18 -19.11
N LEU A 31 11.73 6.39 -17.82
CA LEU A 31 12.69 6.04 -16.77
C LEU A 31 12.91 4.52 -16.66
N PHE A 32 11.83 3.74 -16.62
CA PHE A 32 11.94 2.28 -16.56
C PHE A 32 12.57 1.71 -17.84
N MET A 33 12.23 2.26 -19.01
CA MET A 33 12.86 1.89 -20.28
C MET A 33 14.36 2.22 -20.30
N ALA A 34 14.75 3.40 -19.81
CA ALA A 34 16.15 3.79 -19.68
C ALA A 34 16.90 2.87 -18.70
N ALA A 35 16.25 2.43 -17.61
CA ALA A 35 16.83 1.50 -16.66
C ALA A 35 17.04 0.11 -17.28
N VAL A 36 16.07 -0.43 -18.01
CA VAL A 36 16.22 -1.70 -18.76
C VAL A 36 17.34 -1.60 -19.79
N TYR A 37 17.40 -0.50 -20.55
CA TYR A 37 18.48 -0.24 -21.48
C TYR A 37 19.85 -0.24 -20.77
N CYS A 38 20.00 0.53 -19.70
CA CYS A 38 21.25 0.60 -18.93
C CYS A 38 21.67 -0.78 -18.36
N ILE A 39 20.71 -1.54 -17.79
CA ILE A 39 20.98 -2.87 -17.23
C ILE A 39 21.49 -3.82 -18.31
N THR A 40 20.91 -3.79 -19.51
CA THR A 40 21.25 -4.73 -20.59
C THR A 40 22.51 -4.33 -21.36
N THR A 41 22.75 -3.05 -21.59
CA THR A 41 23.86 -2.59 -22.44
C THR A 41 25.13 -2.22 -21.68
N SER A 42 25.00 -1.60 -20.50
CA SER A 42 26.14 -0.98 -19.79
C SER A 42 26.78 -1.90 -18.75
N SER A 43 26.18 -3.05 -18.47
CA SER A 43 26.57 -3.89 -17.33
C SER A 43 27.63 -4.94 -17.67
N PRO A 44 28.64 -5.14 -16.81
CA PRO A 44 29.71 -6.12 -17.06
C PRO A 44 29.22 -7.56 -16.96
N LYS A 45 29.62 -8.40 -17.93
CA LYS A 45 29.20 -9.84 -18.04
C LYS A 45 29.53 -10.68 -16.81
N LYS A 46 30.53 -10.30 -16.00
CA LYS A 46 30.91 -10.98 -14.75
C LYS A 46 29.81 -10.96 -13.68
N LEU A 47 28.80 -10.09 -13.82
CA LEU A 47 27.67 -9.95 -12.89
C LEU A 47 26.34 -10.50 -13.44
N ALA A 48 26.37 -11.33 -14.49
CA ALA A 48 25.17 -11.79 -15.21
C ALA A 48 24.04 -12.29 -14.29
N SER A 49 24.35 -13.09 -13.27
CA SER A 49 23.34 -13.58 -12.31
C SER A 49 22.69 -12.45 -11.51
N PHE A 50 23.46 -11.45 -11.05
CA PHE A 50 22.93 -10.30 -10.30
C PHE A 50 22.07 -9.40 -11.20
N LEU A 51 22.50 -9.19 -12.44
CA LEU A 51 21.77 -8.38 -13.43
C LEU A 51 20.39 -8.96 -13.74
N TRP A 52 20.26 -10.28 -13.75
CA TRP A 52 18.97 -10.93 -13.93
C TRP A 52 17.97 -10.58 -12.82
N PHE A 53 18.41 -10.64 -11.54
CA PHE A 53 17.56 -10.25 -10.42
C PHE A 53 17.23 -8.75 -10.44
N LEU A 54 18.18 -7.91 -10.86
CA LEU A 54 17.96 -6.47 -11.00
C LEU A 54 16.95 -6.16 -12.11
N LEU A 55 17.03 -6.86 -13.24
CA LEU A 55 16.08 -6.73 -14.35
C LEU A 55 14.67 -7.19 -13.91
N MET A 56 14.57 -8.33 -13.23
CA MET A 56 13.30 -8.83 -12.69
C MET A 56 12.65 -7.85 -11.72
N HIS A 57 13.43 -7.29 -10.79
CA HIS A 57 12.95 -6.25 -9.89
C HIS A 57 12.47 -5.01 -10.65
N ASN A 58 13.19 -4.59 -11.69
CA ASN A 58 12.82 -3.46 -12.52
C ASN A 58 11.49 -3.71 -13.25
N CYS A 59 11.31 -4.89 -13.85
CA CYS A 59 10.06 -5.27 -14.52
C CYS A 59 8.87 -5.33 -13.55
N ILE A 60 9.04 -5.92 -12.37
CA ILE A 60 7.97 -5.98 -11.36
C ILE A 60 7.62 -4.58 -10.86
N SER A 61 8.62 -3.73 -10.62
CA SER A 61 8.42 -2.34 -10.22
C SER A 61 7.71 -1.51 -11.29
N PHE A 62 8.09 -1.70 -12.56
CA PHE A 62 7.43 -1.03 -13.69
C PHE A 62 5.97 -1.45 -13.82
N MET A 63 5.69 -2.74 -13.70
CA MET A 63 4.32 -3.25 -13.70
C MET A 63 3.51 -2.72 -12.52
N SER A 64 4.09 -2.69 -11.33
CA SER A 64 3.45 -2.12 -10.14
C SER A 64 3.12 -0.63 -10.33
N ASP A 65 4.03 0.15 -10.92
CA ASP A 65 3.84 1.57 -11.19
C ASP A 65 2.70 1.82 -12.19
N ILE A 66 2.68 1.11 -13.32
CA ILE A 66 1.59 1.22 -14.31
C ILE A 66 0.24 0.84 -13.67
N VAL A 67 0.20 -0.26 -12.91
CA VAL A 67 -1.03 -0.73 -12.27
C VAL A 67 -1.52 0.27 -11.22
N LEU A 68 -0.63 0.88 -10.44
CA LEU A 68 -1.00 1.86 -9.42
C LEU A 68 -1.36 3.23 -10.00
N SER A 69 -0.68 3.68 -11.04
CA SER A 69 -0.85 5.04 -11.56
C SER A 69 -1.96 5.16 -12.60
N ALA A 70 -2.14 4.15 -13.47
CA ALA A 70 -3.14 4.16 -14.53
C ALA A 70 -4.18 3.04 -14.42
N GLY A 71 -3.76 1.83 -14.05
CA GLY A 71 -4.65 0.67 -14.05
C GLY A 71 -5.76 0.77 -12.99
N ILE A 72 -5.38 0.91 -11.73
CA ILE A 72 -6.25 0.79 -10.56
C ILE A 72 -6.44 2.13 -9.87
N THR A 73 -5.39 2.94 -9.77
CA THR A 73 -5.37 4.29 -9.18
C THR A 73 -6.24 4.39 -7.92
N PRO A 74 -5.76 3.81 -6.79
CA PRO A 74 -6.54 3.73 -5.56
C PRO A 74 -6.67 5.12 -4.91
N VAL A 75 -7.90 5.63 -4.86
CA VAL A 75 -8.23 6.82 -4.08
C VAL A 75 -8.38 6.39 -2.62
N LEU A 76 -7.47 6.81 -1.75
CA LEU A 76 -7.46 6.41 -0.35
C LEU A 76 -8.34 7.32 0.51
N TYR A 77 -9.22 6.70 1.29
CA TYR A 77 -10.00 7.33 2.35
C TYR A 77 -9.22 7.23 3.67
N ILE A 78 -8.38 8.25 3.94
CA ILE A 78 -7.48 8.31 5.10
C ILE A 78 -8.17 7.99 6.45
N PRO A 79 -9.35 8.55 6.79
CA PRO A 79 -9.95 8.27 8.10
C PRO A 79 -10.50 6.84 8.24
N VAL A 80 -10.54 6.08 7.15
CA VAL A 80 -11.20 4.77 7.07
C VAL A 80 -10.19 3.65 6.78
N LEU A 81 -8.92 3.98 6.48
CA LEU A 81 -7.96 3.04 5.88
C LEU A 81 -8.59 2.22 4.75
N GLY A 82 -9.49 2.87 4.00
CA GLY A 82 -10.19 2.30 2.85
C GLY A 82 -9.66 2.91 1.58
N GLY A 83 -9.91 2.25 0.45
CA GLY A 83 -9.58 2.81 -0.86
C GLY A 83 -10.64 2.45 -1.88
N TYR A 84 -10.80 3.29 -2.89
CA TYR A 84 -11.66 3.01 -4.03
C TYR A 84 -10.84 3.08 -5.33
N PRO A 85 -10.84 2.02 -6.16
CA PRO A 85 -10.09 2.03 -7.41
C PRO A 85 -10.82 2.86 -8.47
N CYS A 86 -10.11 3.83 -9.07
CA CYS A 86 -10.64 4.75 -10.07
C CYS A 86 -9.89 4.74 -11.41
N GLY A 87 -9.03 3.74 -11.66
CA GLY A 87 -8.25 3.62 -12.90
C GLY A 87 -8.97 2.95 -14.08
N PHE A 88 -8.22 2.78 -15.19
CA PHE A 88 -8.73 2.24 -16.46
C PHE A 88 -9.31 0.83 -16.36
N LEU A 89 -8.82 -0.03 -15.45
CA LEU A 89 -9.30 -1.41 -15.30
C LEU A 89 -10.79 -1.47 -14.88
N LYS A 90 -11.30 -0.39 -14.29
CA LYS A 90 -12.72 -0.26 -13.96
C LYS A 90 -13.58 -0.11 -15.21
N LEU A 91 -13.07 0.56 -16.26
CA LEU A 91 -13.75 0.68 -17.55
C LEU A 91 -13.87 -0.67 -18.25
N PHE A 92 -12.95 -1.59 -17.99
CA PHE A 92 -12.98 -2.97 -18.48
C PHE A 92 -13.90 -3.90 -17.65
N GLY A 93 -14.59 -3.36 -16.62
CA GLY A 93 -15.53 -4.13 -15.80
C GLY A 93 -14.89 -5.05 -14.77
N VAL A 94 -13.60 -4.85 -14.44
CA VAL A 94 -12.93 -5.62 -13.38
C VAL A 94 -13.51 -5.22 -12.01
N PRO A 95 -13.91 -6.17 -11.16
CA PRO A 95 -14.52 -5.85 -9.88
C PRO A 95 -13.49 -5.24 -8.91
N SER A 96 -13.89 -4.20 -8.17
CA SER A 96 -13.04 -3.49 -7.20
C SER A 96 -12.46 -4.41 -6.13
N ILE A 97 -13.20 -5.47 -5.76
CA ILE A 97 -12.79 -6.49 -4.79
C ILE A 97 -11.53 -7.22 -5.24
N SER A 98 -11.31 -7.43 -6.54
CA SER A 98 -10.06 -8.03 -7.03
C SER A 98 -8.95 -7.01 -7.26
N MET A 99 -9.30 -5.77 -7.62
CA MET A 99 -8.32 -4.75 -7.98
C MET A 99 -7.41 -4.34 -6.82
N LEU A 100 -7.99 -3.95 -5.68
CA LEU A 100 -7.21 -3.48 -4.52
C LEU A 100 -6.23 -4.54 -3.98
N PRO A 101 -6.63 -5.81 -3.82
CA PRO A 101 -5.69 -6.89 -3.50
C PRO A 101 -4.57 -7.07 -4.51
N THR A 102 -4.86 -6.98 -5.81
CA THR A 102 -3.84 -7.11 -6.85
C THR A 102 -2.81 -5.98 -6.76
N ALA A 103 -3.26 -4.74 -6.52
CA ALA A 103 -2.35 -3.62 -6.27
C ALA A 103 -1.47 -3.86 -5.03
N PHE A 104 -2.07 -4.33 -3.94
CA PHE A 104 -1.35 -4.65 -2.70
C PHE A 104 -0.32 -5.77 -2.89
N LEU A 105 -0.68 -6.81 -3.64
CA LEU A 105 0.17 -7.94 -4.00
C LEU A 105 1.41 -7.52 -4.79
N LEU A 106 1.21 -6.66 -5.81
CA LEU A 106 2.32 -6.13 -6.59
C LEU A 106 3.27 -5.32 -5.70
N GLN A 107 2.74 -4.52 -4.77
CA GLN A 107 3.57 -3.76 -3.84
C GLN A 107 4.34 -4.65 -2.85
N LEU A 108 3.74 -5.72 -2.33
CA LEU A 108 4.47 -6.69 -1.50
C LEU A 108 5.58 -7.39 -2.29
N SER A 109 5.33 -7.66 -3.57
CA SER A 109 6.30 -8.30 -4.48
C SER A 109 7.48 -7.37 -4.79
N THR A 110 7.21 -6.08 -5.04
CA THR A 110 8.28 -5.09 -5.21
C THR A 110 9.10 -4.96 -3.93
N MET A 111 8.47 -4.88 -2.75
CA MET A 111 9.18 -4.84 -1.46
C MET A 111 10.07 -6.07 -1.24
N LEU A 112 9.56 -7.28 -1.45
CA LEU A 112 10.34 -8.52 -1.30
C LEU A 112 11.51 -8.58 -2.28
N SER A 113 11.32 -8.14 -3.52
CA SER A 113 12.39 -8.09 -4.53
C SER A 113 13.51 -7.11 -4.16
N VAL A 114 13.17 -5.97 -3.51
CA VAL A 114 14.18 -5.03 -2.98
C VAL A 114 15.01 -5.69 -1.88
N VAL A 115 14.37 -6.39 -0.93
CA VAL A 115 15.08 -7.10 0.15
C VAL A 115 16.02 -8.17 -0.44
N LEU A 116 15.57 -8.89 -1.48
CA LEU A 116 16.41 -9.85 -2.18
C LEU A 116 17.64 -9.17 -2.83
N LEU A 117 17.48 -8.01 -3.47
CA LEU A 117 18.61 -7.26 -4.02
C LEU A 117 19.60 -6.82 -2.94
N PHE A 118 19.12 -6.39 -1.78
CA PHE A 118 19.98 -6.08 -0.63
C PHE A 118 20.75 -7.31 -0.16
N TYR A 119 20.10 -8.47 -0.07
CA TYR A 119 20.78 -9.72 0.27
C TYR A 119 21.86 -10.09 -0.75
N LEU A 120 21.57 -9.96 -2.05
CA LEU A 120 22.55 -10.24 -3.11
C LEU A 120 23.77 -9.32 -3.05
N ARG A 121 23.59 -8.04 -2.71
CA ARG A 121 24.70 -7.11 -2.48
C ARG A 121 25.49 -7.47 -1.22
N TYR A 122 24.79 -7.82 -0.14
CA TYR A 122 25.42 -8.26 1.10
C TYR A 122 26.30 -9.50 0.88
N ASP A 123 25.80 -10.51 0.17
CA ASP A 123 26.52 -11.75 -0.15
C ASP A 123 27.77 -11.50 -1.01
N ALA A 124 27.71 -10.53 -1.93
CA ALA A 124 28.82 -10.17 -2.81
C ALA A 124 29.98 -9.47 -2.06
N ILE A 125 29.69 -8.73 -0.99
CA ILE A 125 30.71 -8.02 -0.19
C ILE A 125 31.36 -8.96 0.83
N LEU A 126 30.64 -9.99 1.28
CA LEU A 126 31.08 -10.85 2.37
C LEU A 126 32.11 -11.90 1.93
N LEU A 127 33.21 -12.02 2.68
CA LEU A 127 34.25 -13.03 2.46
C LEU A 127 33.67 -14.45 2.51
N GLU A 128 34.20 -15.34 1.67
CA GLU A 128 33.67 -16.71 1.50
C GLU A 128 33.61 -17.53 2.79
N HIS A 129 34.51 -17.28 3.74
CA HIS A 129 34.66 -18.08 4.96
C HIS A 129 34.02 -17.40 6.19
N HIS A 130 33.29 -16.31 5.98
CA HIS A 130 32.68 -15.56 7.06
C HIS A 130 31.45 -16.28 7.62
N ARG A 131 31.32 -16.34 8.95
CA ARG A 131 30.25 -17.07 9.66
C ARG A 131 28.82 -16.67 9.24
N MET A 132 28.64 -15.42 8.81
CA MET A 132 27.36 -14.86 8.38
C MET A 132 27.00 -15.19 6.92
N LYS A 133 27.85 -15.91 6.18
CA LYS A 133 27.60 -16.25 4.78
C LYS A 133 26.60 -17.40 4.69
N GLY A 134 25.35 -17.05 4.44
CA GLY A 134 24.28 -18.01 4.19
C GLY A 134 24.52 -18.76 2.87
N LYS A 135 23.97 -19.99 2.76
CA LYS A 135 23.97 -20.72 1.49
C LYS A 135 23.04 -20.00 0.50
N ARG A 136 23.61 -19.26 -0.45
CA ARG A 136 22.87 -18.50 -1.46
C ARG A 136 21.65 -19.22 -2.06
N PRO A 137 21.74 -20.47 -2.57
CA PRO A 137 20.57 -21.14 -3.15
C PRO A 137 19.45 -21.39 -2.13
N TYR A 138 19.79 -21.62 -0.86
CA TYR A 138 18.80 -21.81 0.21
C TYR A 138 18.06 -20.51 0.53
N VAL A 139 18.77 -19.38 0.57
CA VAL A 139 18.14 -18.08 0.77
C VAL A 139 17.25 -17.71 -0.42
N LEU A 140 17.73 -17.90 -1.65
CA LEU A 140 16.91 -17.70 -2.86
C LEU A 140 15.64 -18.58 -2.85
N PHE A 141 15.77 -19.83 -2.41
CA PHE A 141 14.64 -20.74 -2.26
C PHE A 141 13.64 -20.25 -1.23
N ILE A 142 14.09 -19.80 -0.05
CA ILE A 142 13.21 -19.20 0.98
C ILE A 142 12.47 -17.97 0.43
N PHE A 143 13.17 -17.05 -0.21
CA PHE A 143 12.55 -15.85 -0.80
C PHE A 143 11.51 -16.21 -1.86
N GLY A 144 11.81 -17.19 -2.72
CA GLY A 144 10.86 -17.71 -3.71
C GLY A 144 9.63 -18.35 -3.06
N LEU A 145 9.83 -19.10 -1.98
CA LEU A 145 8.74 -19.71 -1.20
C LEU A 145 7.84 -18.66 -0.54
N ILE A 146 8.43 -17.65 0.11
CA ILE A 146 7.69 -16.54 0.71
C ILE A 146 6.87 -15.83 -0.36
N GLN A 147 7.48 -15.52 -1.50
CA GLN A 147 6.82 -14.86 -2.63
C GLN A 147 5.64 -15.70 -3.17
N LEU A 148 5.82 -17.02 -3.31
CA LEU A 148 4.77 -17.94 -3.75
C LEU A 148 3.63 -18.01 -2.73
N ILE A 149 3.95 -18.12 -1.44
CA ILE A 149 2.96 -18.11 -0.37
C ILE A 149 2.18 -16.80 -0.42
N THR A 150 2.85 -15.64 -0.47
CA THR A 150 2.17 -14.35 -0.56
C THR A 150 1.23 -14.26 -1.76
N MET A 151 1.62 -14.77 -2.93
CA MET A 151 0.80 -14.80 -4.15
C MET A 151 -0.46 -15.66 -4.02
N VAL A 152 -0.41 -16.76 -3.27
CA VAL A 152 -1.55 -17.68 -3.11
C VAL A 152 -2.44 -17.27 -1.94
N THR A 153 -1.87 -16.87 -0.81
CA THR A 153 -2.64 -16.66 0.42
C THR A 153 -3.44 -15.37 0.40
N THR A 154 -2.93 -14.28 -0.20
CA THR A 154 -3.66 -13.00 -0.24
C THR A 154 -4.98 -13.02 -1.02
N PRO A 155 -5.11 -13.59 -2.25
CA PRO A 155 -6.41 -13.64 -2.93
C PRO A 155 -7.40 -14.53 -2.16
N ILE A 156 -6.92 -15.61 -1.55
CA ILE A 156 -7.73 -16.50 -0.70
C ILE A 156 -8.24 -15.71 0.52
N LEU A 157 -7.35 -15.05 1.26
CA LEU A 157 -7.71 -14.25 2.43
C LEU A 157 -8.69 -13.15 2.09
N VAL A 158 -8.50 -12.45 0.97
CA VAL A 158 -9.44 -11.41 0.53
C VAL A 158 -10.80 -12.01 0.22
N HIS A 159 -10.86 -13.14 -0.47
CA HIS A 159 -12.12 -13.79 -0.79
C HIS A 159 -12.90 -14.19 0.47
N PHE A 160 -12.21 -14.66 1.52
CA PHE A 160 -12.86 -15.12 2.75
C PHE A 160 -13.11 -14.02 3.79
N ILE A 161 -12.28 -12.97 3.84
CA ILE A 161 -12.34 -11.93 4.87
C ILE A 161 -13.18 -10.73 4.42
N THR A 162 -13.17 -10.40 3.12
CA THR A 162 -13.78 -9.15 2.65
C THR A 162 -15.30 -9.28 2.66
N PRO A 163 -16.02 -8.57 3.55
CA PRO A 163 -17.47 -8.58 3.54
C PRO A 163 -17.97 -7.88 2.27
N ASP A 164 -19.21 -8.17 1.88
CA ASP A 164 -19.87 -7.47 0.79
C ASP A 164 -19.81 -5.94 1.03
N GLN A 165 -19.54 -5.18 -0.03
CA GLN A 165 -19.19 -3.75 0.06
C GLN A 165 -20.34 -2.94 0.72
N ASP A 166 -21.58 -3.37 0.55
CA ASP A 166 -22.75 -2.75 1.17
C ASP A 166 -22.82 -2.98 2.69
N VAL A 167 -22.35 -4.14 3.15
CA VAL A 167 -22.22 -4.44 4.59
C VAL A 167 -21.09 -3.60 5.18
N ALA A 168 -19.95 -3.52 4.48
CA ALA A 168 -18.80 -2.73 4.92
C ALA A 168 -19.15 -1.24 5.12
N LYS A 169 -19.87 -0.63 4.16
CA LYS A 169 -20.31 0.78 4.27
C LYS A 169 -21.20 1.02 5.49
N LYS A 170 -22.15 0.11 5.78
CA LYS A 170 -23.04 0.22 6.94
C LYS A 170 -22.27 0.13 8.26
N SER A 171 -21.41 -0.88 8.40
CA SER A 171 -20.56 -1.03 9.59
C SER A 171 -19.64 0.17 9.80
N LEU A 172 -19.18 0.79 8.72
CA LEU A 172 -18.34 1.98 8.80
C LEU A 172 -19.06 3.19 9.37
N ILE A 173 -20.29 3.43 8.89
CA ILE A 173 -21.15 4.50 9.39
C ILE A 173 -21.41 4.28 10.89
N GLU A 174 -21.68 3.04 11.31
CA GLU A 174 -21.89 2.68 12.72
C GLU A 174 -20.65 2.98 13.59
N VAL A 175 -19.46 2.57 13.16
CA VAL A 175 -18.20 2.85 13.88
C VAL A 175 -17.93 4.35 13.97
N CYS A 176 -18.14 5.11 12.88
CA CYS A 176 -17.98 6.56 12.89
C CYS A 176 -18.98 7.25 13.84
N LEU A 177 -20.22 6.76 13.92
CA LEU A 177 -21.22 7.25 14.87
C LEU A 177 -20.81 6.96 16.32
N LEU A 178 -20.24 5.78 16.60
CA LEU A 178 -19.71 5.42 17.93
C LEU A 178 -18.54 6.33 18.33
N ILE A 179 -17.54 6.50 17.47
CA ILE A 179 -16.40 7.39 17.73
C ILE A 179 -16.87 8.81 18.01
N ARG A 180 -17.84 9.31 17.23
CA ARG A 180 -18.47 10.62 17.48
C ARG A 180 -19.16 10.66 18.85
N SER A 181 -19.96 9.66 19.20
CA SER A 181 -20.62 9.57 20.50
C SER A 181 -19.62 9.64 21.65
N THR A 182 -18.54 8.85 21.58
CA THR A 182 -17.47 8.87 22.58
C THR A 182 -16.77 10.23 22.65
N TYR A 183 -16.48 10.85 21.50
CA TYR A 183 -15.88 12.19 21.45
C TYR A 183 -16.78 13.25 22.09
N TRP A 184 -18.09 13.26 21.80
CA TRP A 184 -19.04 14.19 22.41
C TRP A 184 -19.17 13.98 23.92
N ILE A 185 -19.21 12.74 24.39
CA ILE A 185 -19.24 12.41 25.82
C ILE A 185 -17.98 12.94 26.51
N VAL A 186 -16.79 12.70 25.95
CA VAL A 186 -15.53 13.18 26.51
C VAL A 186 -15.47 14.71 26.53
N VAL A 187 -15.89 15.39 25.46
CA VAL A 187 -15.94 16.86 25.42
C VAL A 187 -16.92 17.41 26.46
N GLN A 188 -18.07 16.77 26.64
CA GLN A 188 -19.09 17.18 27.59
C GLN A 188 -18.64 16.96 29.04
N GLU A 189 -17.98 15.85 29.35
CA GLU A 189 -17.37 15.63 30.67
C GLU A 189 -16.23 16.61 30.95
N THR A 190 -15.35 16.85 29.98
CA THR A 190 -14.23 17.79 30.14
C THR A 190 -14.74 19.23 30.33
N GLY A 191 -15.75 19.65 29.55
CA GLY A 191 -16.42 20.93 29.70
C GLY A 191 -17.12 21.09 31.06
N THR A 192 -17.79 20.03 31.54
CA THR A 192 -18.47 20.05 32.84
C THR A 192 -17.47 20.09 34.01
N VAL A 193 -16.33 19.41 33.90
CA VAL A 193 -15.24 19.43 34.89
C VAL A 193 -14.57 20.80 34.95
N VAL A 194 -14.29 21.42 33.80
CA VAL A 194 -13.71 22.78 33.72
C VAL A 194 -14.67 23.81 34.33
N ILE A 195 -15.97 23.73 34.03
CA ILE A 195 -16.98 24.63 34.59
C ILE A 195 -17.14 24.42 36.11
N LYS A 196 -17.15 23.18 36.61
CA LYS A 196 -17.20 22.91 38.07
C LYS A 196 -15.95 23.42 38.79
N ARG A 197 -14.77 23.32 38.18
CA ARG A 197 -13.51 23.82 38.76
C ARG A 197 -13.45 25.36 38.75
N ALA A 198 -14.06 26.02 37.76
CA ALA A 198 -14.17 27.48 37.71
C ALA A 198 -15.21 28.05 38.72
N LEU A 199 -16.21 27.25 39.11
CA LEU A 199 -17.27 27.65 40.06
C LEU A 199 -16.94 27.36 41.53
N GLN A 200 -15.85 26.64 41.83
CA GLN A 200 -15.28 26.54 43.17
C GLN A 200 -14.07 27.49 43.27
N PRO A 201 -14.26 28.78 43.66
CA PRO A 201 -13.12 29.61 43.99
C PRO A 201 -12.40 28.97 45.18
N GLU A 202 -11.10 28.80 45.00
CA GLU A 202 -10.15 28.39 46.02
C GLU A 202 -10.45 29.18 47.31
N LYS A 203 -10.92 28.49 48.36
CA LYS A 203 -10.89 29.05 49.71
C LYS A 203 -9.42 29.15 50.09
N MET A 204 -8.80 30.26 49.72
CA MET A 204 -7.50 30.67 50.26
C MET A 204 -7.68 30.90 51.76
N ASN A 205 -7.19 29.94 52.54
CA ASN A 205 -6.75 30.12 53.92
C ASN A 205 -5.24 29.84 53.94
#